data_AF-A0A1G4PK62-F1
#
_entry.id   AF-A0A1G4PK62-F1
#
_cell.length_a   1.000
_cell.length_b   1.000
_cell.length_c   1.000
_cell.angle_alpha   90.00
_cell.angle_beta   90.00
_cell.angle_gamma   90.00
#
_symmetry.space_group_name_H-M   'P 1'
#
loop_
_entity.id
_entity.type
_entity.pdbx_description
1 polymer ?
#
loop_
_entity_poly.entity_id
_entity_poly.type
_entity_poly.pdbx_seq_one_letter_code
_entity_poly.pdbx_strand_id
1 'polypeptide(L)'
;MTKALRPWFAAAMAGFTLTLVPAVQAQAISGPDAGTHADLYAKVKVAGFATPLNIRQSGMKTRVDLTAGGVPQSYIADREKGVLISLTATGQNRLALVFPLGRAEGIVPLPLDLSVLARQAMLKVVGASFVRGHPCRLIEFSGYLNQSGMVCASSDNIILQMTQKGRRDALFEVVDLSMSRQDPKWFRTPPDYQVAVVPGIGGASGEAGAIEQPQPPGAQVKPPSAR
;
A
#
# COMPACT_ATOMS: atom_id res chain seq x y z
N MET A 1 68.32 -51.71 -42.60
CA MET A 1 67.72 -51.83 -41.25
C MET A 1 67.01 -50.54 -40.91
N THR A 2 65.74 -50.68 -40.59
CA THR A 2 64.68 -49.67 -40.44
C THR A 2 64.65 -49.06 -39.05
N LYS A 3 64.29 -47.76 -38.96
CA LYS A 3 63.46 -47.12 -37.90
C LYS A 3 63.32 -45.63 -38.29
N ALA A 4 62.25 -45.25 -38.99
CA ALA A 4 60.88 -44.95 -38.51
C ALA A 4 60.71 -43.51 -37.97
N LEU A 5 60.17 -42.66 -38.86
CA LEU A 5 59.13 -41.63 -38.68
C LEU A 5 59.06 -40.83 -37.37
N ARG A 6 59.08 -39.49 -37.51
CA ARG A 6 57.96 -38.62 -37.07
C ARG A 6 58.07 -37.18 -37.60
N PRO A 7 57.01 -36.64 -38.25
CA PRO A 7 56.84 -35.22 -38.49
C PRO A 7 56.02 -34.60 -37.35
N TRP A 8 56.40 -33.41 -36.88
CA TRP A 8 55.55 -32.64 -35.96
C TRP A 8 55.07 -31.37 -36.66
N PHE A 9 53.81 -31.42 -37.10
CA PHE A 9 53.01 -30.26 -37.45
C PHE A 9 52.78 -29.42 -36.19
N ALA A 10 53.17 -28.15 -36.20
CA ALA A 10 52.69 -27.15 -35.26
C ALA A 10 51.53 -26.40 -35.93
N ALA A 11 50.31 -26.83 -35.62
CA ALA A 11 49.07 -26.16 -35.98
C ALA A 11 48.21 -25.97 -34.73
N ALA A 12 47.69 -24.74 -34.59
CA ALA A 12 46.64 -24.30 -33.65
C ALA A 12 46.99 -24.39 -32.15
N MET A 13 46.75 -23.37 -31.33
CA MET A 13 45.44 -22.80 -31.05
C MET A 13 45.59 -21.37 -30.54
N ALA A 14 44.95 -20.40 -31.20
CA ALA A 14 44.65 -19.11 -30.61
C ALA A 14 43.61 -19.32 -29.51
N GLY A 15 44.04 -19.24 -28.24
CA GLY A 15 43.17 -19.27 -27.08
C GLY A 15 42.39 -17.97 -26.96
N PHE A 16 41.16 -17.96 -27.46
CA PHE A 16 40.20 -16.89 -27.21
C PHE A 16 39.50 -17.18 -25.86
N THR A 17 40.11 -16.76 -24.76
CA THR A 17 39.49 -16.80 -23.43
C THR A 17 38.46 -15.69 -23.30
N LEU A 18 37.22 -15.98 -23.71
CA LEU A 18 36.03 -15.23 -23.34
C LEU A 18 35.77 -15.44 -21.84
N THR A 19 36.24 -14.52 -21.01
CA THR A 19 35.80 -14.43 -19.62
C THR A 19 34.38 -13.88 -19.59
N LEU A 20 33.43 -14.80 -19.39
CA LEU A 20 32.03 -14.52 -19.07
C LEU A 20 31.98 -13.73 -17.76
N VAL A 21 31.91 -12.40 -17.85
CA VAL A 21 31.54 -11.55 -16.73
C VAL A 21 30.05 -11.81 -16.45
N PRO A 22 29.64 -12.21 -15.24
CA PRO A 22 28.24 -12.27 -14.90
C PRO A 22 27.70 -10.83 -14.91
N ALA A 23 26.90 -10.50 -15.92
CA ALA A 23 26.09 -9.31 -15.93
C ALA A 23 25.08 -9.44 -14.77
N VAL A 24 25.42 -8.83 -13.63
CA VAL A 24 24.45 -8.53 -12.58
C VAL A 24 23.48 -7.53 -13.21
N GLN A 25 22.42 -8.04 -13.81
CA GLN A 25 21.34 -7.21 -14.32
C GLN A 25 20.70 -6.56 -13.08
N ALA A 26 20.99 -5.26 -12.90
CA ALA A 26 20.17 -4.40 -12.07
C ALA A 26 18.75 -4.51 -12.63
N GLN A 27 17.91 -5.29 -11.96
CA GLN A 27 16.49 -5.39 -12.31
C GLN A 27 15.90 -4.00 -12.07
N ALA A 28 15.73 -3.26 -13.16
CA ALA A 28 14.99 -2.01 -13.15
C ALA A 28 13.64 -2.26 -12.47
N ILE A 29 13.24 -1.34 -11.60
CA ILE A 29 11.91 -1.32 -10.99
C ILE A 29 10.94 -0.88 -12.09
N SER A 30 10.71 -1.74 -13.07
CA SER A 30 9.73 -1.56 -14.12
C SER A 30 8.42 -2.19 -13.63
N GLY A 31 7.71 -1.45 -12.78
CA GLY A 31 6.32 -1.75 -12.44
C GLY A 31 5.37 -1.11 -13.47
N PRO A 32 4.19 -1.70 -13.71
CA PRO A 32 3.15 -1.06 -14.52
C PRO A 32 2.78 0.29 -13.88
N ASP A 33 2.58 1.30 -14.74
CA ASP A 33 2.20 2.69 -14.47
C ASP A 33 2.09 3.14 -13.00
N ALA A 34 2.94 4.11 -12.66
CA ALA A 34 2.88 4.91 -11.44
C ALA A 34 1.56 5.69 -11.34
N GLY A 35 0.46 5.01 -11.00
CA GLY A 35 -0.86 5.62 -10.87
C GLY A 35 -2.02 4.63 -10.68
N THR A 36 -1.87 3.37 -11.06
CA THR A 36 -2.93 2.36 -10.86
C THR A 36 -2.70 1.59 -9.56
N HIS A 37 -3.34 2.06 -8.50
CA HIS A 37 -3.52 1.26 -7.28
C HIS A 37 -4.18 -0.07 -7.62
N ALA A 38 -3.57 -1.18 -7.18
CA ALA A 38 -4.14 -2.50 -7.38
C ALA A 38 -5.41 -2.68 -6.53
N ASP A 39 -6.41 -3.32 -7.12
CA ASP A 39 -7.57 -3.84 -6.39
C ASP A 39 -7.13 -5.05 -5.56
N LEU A 40 -7.19 -4.94 -4.24
CA LEU A 40 -6.75 -6.00 -3.35
C LEU A 40 -7.53 -6.09 -2.05
N TYR A 41 -7.43 -7.27 -1.45
CA TYR A 41 -7.69 -7.53 -0.05
C TYR A 41 -6.41 -8.07 0.60
N ALA A 42 -6.03 -7.54 1.75
CA ALA A 42 -4.90 -8.01 2.53
C ALA A 42 -5.28 -8.12 4.02
N LYS A 43 -4.85 -9.21 4.65
CA LYS A 43 -4.85 -9.33 6.12
C LYS A 43 -3.45 -9.09 6.63
N VAL A 44 -3.28 -8.06 7.45
CA VAL A 44 -1.96 -7.53 7.80
C VAL A 44 -1.74 -7.57 9.31
N LYS A 45 -0.74 -8.31 9.76
CA LYS A 45 -0.27 -8.24 11.14
C LYS A 45 0.54 -6.95 11.29
N VAL A 46 0.18 -6.10 12.24
CA VAL A 46 0.85 -4.82 12.49
C VAL A 46 1.40 -4.82 13.91
N ALA A 47 2.63 -4.34 14.09
CA ALA A 47 3.24 -4.18 15.39
C ALA A 47 2.38 -3.25 16.28
N GLY A 48 2.12 -3.68 17.51
CA GLY A 48 1.29 -2.93 18.47
C GLY A 48 -0.21 -3.27 18.40
N PHE A 49 -0.65 -4.06 17.42
CA PHE A 49 -2.02 -4.55 17.34
C PHE A 49 -2.09 -6.03 17.72
N ALA A 50 -3.06 -6.37 18.58
CA ALA A 50 -3.26 -7.75 19.03
C ALA A 50 -3.85 -8.66 17.93
N THR A 51 -4.63 -8.08 17.02
CA THR A 51 -5.27 -8.81 15.91
C THR A 51 -4.82 -8.20 14.56
N PRO A 52 -4.70 -9.01 13.50
CA PRO A 52 -4.41 -8.49 12.17
C PRO A 52 -5.51 -7.55 11.68
N LEU A 53 -5.10 -6.49 10.99
CA LEU A 53 -5.98 -5.55 10.31
C LEU A 53 -6.43 -6.15 8.98
N ASN A 54 -7.64 -5.85 8.55
CA ASN A 54 -8.10 -6.18 7.20
C ASN A 54 -8.07 -4.92 6.35
N ILE A 55 -7.36 -4.97 5.23
CA ILE A 55 -7.22 -3.84 4.32
C ILE A 55 -7.85 -4.23 2.98
N ARG A 56 -8.69 -3.34 2.47
CA ARG A 56 -9.26 -3.41 1.12
C ARG A 56 -8.87 -2.18 0.36
N GLN A 57 -8.52 -2.34 -0.90
CA GLN A 57 -8.15 -1.25 -1.77
C GLN A 57 -8.84 -1.43 -3.11
N SER A 58 -9.38 -0.34 -3.65
CA SER A 58 -9.84 -0.28 -5.02
C SER A 58 -9.71 1.13 -5.57
N GLY A 59 -8.88 1.29 -6.60
CA GLY A 59 -8.47 2.61 -7.10
C GLY A 59 -8.00 3.52 -5.96
N MET A 60 -8.57 4.72 -5.87
CA MET A 60 -8.24 5.72 -4.84
C MET A 60 -8.97 5.52 -3.50
N LYS A 61 -9.60 4.35 -3.29
CA LYS A 61 -10.36 4.02 -2.08
C LYS A 61 -9.63 2.97 -1.28
N THR A 62 -9.55 3.19 0.02
CA THR A 62 -8.96 2.25 0.96
C THR A 62 -9.88 2.09 2.14
N ARG A 63 -10.12 0.85 2.56
CA ARG A 63 -10.80 0.53 3.81
C ARG A 63 -9.88 -0.27 4.72
N VAL A 64 -9.81 0.13 5.98
CA VAL A 64 -9.08 -0.58 7.02
C VAL A 64 -10.08 -0.96 8.11
N ASP A 65 -10.24 -2.25 8.37
CA ASP A 65 -11.04 -2.77 9.47
C ASP A 65 -10.12 -3.27 10.58
N LEU A 66 -10.41 -2.86 11.81
CA LEU A 66 -9.65 -3.22 13.00
C LEU A 66 -10.53 -3.32 14.24
N THR A 67 -10.06 -4.02 15.26
CA THR A 67 -10.72 -4.08 16.57
C THR A 67 -9.82 -3.41 17.60
N ALA A 68 -10.27 -2.28 18.15
CA ALA A 68 -9.57 -1.53 19.20
C ALA A 68 -10.37 -1.59 20.50
N GLY A 69 -9.75 -2.07 21.59
CA GLY A 69 -10.43 -2.17 22.89
C GLY A 69 -11.70 -3.03 22.87
N GLY A 70 -11.78 -4.03 22.00
CA GLY A 70 -12.97 -4.88 21.81
C GLY A 70 -14.06 -4.26 20.92
N VAL A 71 -13.86 -3.04 20.42
CA VAL A 71 -14.81 -2.34 19.56
C VAL A 71 -14.38 -2.45 18.10
N PRO A 72 -15.23 -2.99 17.20
CA PRO A 72 -14.98 -2.95 15.76
C PRO A 72 -15.00 -1.51 15.24
N GLN A 73 -13.93 -1.15 14.53
CA GLN A 73 -13.76 0.14 13.87
C GLN A 73 -13.39 -0.08 12.42
N SER A 74 -13.93 0.74 11.53
CA SER A 74 -13.59 0.75 10.11
C SER A 74 -13.27 2.16 9.65
N TYR A 75 -12.16 2.34 8.96
CA TYR A 75 -11.76 3.60 8.36
C TYR A 75 -11.83 3.47 6.85
N ILE A 76 -12.61 4.33 6.20
CA ILE A 76 -12.75 4.37 4.74
C ILE A 76 -12.16 5.70 4.26
N ALA A 77 -11.02 5.63 3.59
CA ALA A 77 -10.46 6.75 2.86
C ALA A 77 -11.00 6.72 1.43
N ASP A 78 -11.76 7.73 1.03
CA ASP A 78 -12.19 7.96 -0.35
C ASP A 78 -11.53 9.25 -0.84
N ARG A 79 -10.36 9.11 -1.48
CA ARG A 79 -9.59 10.26 -1.96
C ARG A 79 -10.18 10.90 -3.21
N GLU A 80 -11.04 10.20 -3.96
CA GLU A 80 -11.79 10.80 -5.07
C GLU A 80 -12.70 11.90 -4.53
N LYS A 81 -13.36 11.62 -3.39
CA LYS A 81 -14.25 12.55 -2.71
C LYS A 81 -13.54 13.47 -1.71
N GLY A 82 -12.30 13.17 -1.37
CA GLY A 82 -11.54 13.92 -0.36
C GLY A 82 -12.13 13.74 1.05
N VAL A 83 -12.53 12.52 1.41
CA VAL A 83 -13.11 12.23 2.72
C VAL A 83 -12.47 11.01 3.38
N LEU A 84 -12.38 11.08 4.71
CA LEU A 84 -12.10 9.95 5.60
C LEU A 84 -13.34 9.69 6.44
N ILE A 85 -13.88 8.48 6.36
CA ILE A 85 -15.06 8.06 7.13
C ILE A 85 -14.60 7.11 8.22
N SER A 86 -14.79 7.48 9.49
CA SER A 86 -14.57 6.62 10.65
C SER A 86 -15.90 6.01 11.08
N LEU A 87 -16.00 4.69 10.98
CA LEU A 87 -17.14 3.90 11.40
C LEU A 87 -16.83 3.22 12.73
N THR A 88 -17.70 3.41 13.72
CA THR A 88 -17.59 2.75 15.02
C THR A 88 -18.93 2.09 15.36
N ALA A 89 -18.87 0.82 15.78
CA ALA A 89 -20.04 0.06 16.21
C ALA A 89 -19.90 -0.38 17.67
N THR A 90 -20.71 0.19 18.56
CA THR A 90 -20.73 -0.13 20.00
C THR A 90 -22.14 -0.52 20.45
N GLY A 91 -22.37 -1.83 20.64
CA GLY A 91 -23.69 -2.34 20.97
C GLY A 91 -24.71 -2.05 19.85
N GLN A 92 -25.74 -1.25 20.16
CA GLN A 92 -26.72 -0.79 19.17
C GLN A 92 -26.35 0.52 18.49
N ASN A 93 -25.32 1.23 18.98
CA ASN A 93 -24.90 2.50 18.42
C ASN A 93 -23.96 2.27 17.25
N ARG A 94 -24.29 2.88 16.10
CA ARG A 94 -23.49 2.84 14.87
C ARG A 94 -23.28 4.26 14.39
N LEU A 95 -22.05 4.74 14.49
CA LEU A 95 -21.70 6.13 14.21
C LEU A 95 -20.69 6.18 13.07
N ALA A 96 -20.96 7.04 12.09
CA ALA A 96 -20.08 7.35 10.98
C ALA A 96 -19.66 8.81 11.07
N LEU A 97 -18.40 9.05 11.41
CA LEU A 97 -17.81 10.38 11.41
C LEU A 97 -17.13 10.64 10.08
N VAL A 98 -17.50 11.72 9.39
CA VAL A 98 -16.91 12.10 8.10
C VAL A 98 -15.98 13.29 8.31
N PHE A 99 -14.71 13.10 7.97
CA PHE A 99 -13.66 14.10 8.05
C PHE A 99 -13.20 14.50 6.64
N PRO A 100 -12.79 15.76 6.42
CA PRO A 100 -12.09 16.12 5.20
C PRO A 100 -10.75 15.38 5.12
N LEU A 101 -10.39 14.91 3.93
CA LEU A 101 -9.11 14.27 3.63
C LEU A 101 -8.53 14.90 2.37
N GLY A 102 -7.26 15.30 2.43
CA GLY A 102 -6.55 15.80 1.24
C GLY A 102 -6.58 14.76 0.11
N ARG A 103 -6.76 15.21 -1.13
CA ARG A 103 -6.79 14.33 -2.32
C ARG A 103 -5.41 13.78 -2.68
N ALA A 104 -4.35 14.43 -2.23
CA ALA A 104 -2.99 13.92 -2.38
C ALA A 104 -2.79 12.65 -1.53
N GLU A 105 -1.99 11.70 -2.05
CA GLU A 105 -1.45 10.62 -1.24
C GLU A 105 -0.53 11.21 -0.16
N GLY A 106 -1.09 11.50 1.01
CA GLY A 106 -0.31 11.84 2.20
C GLY A 106 0.57 10.67 2.64
N ILE A 107 1.49 10.93 3.56
CA ILE A 107 2.35 9.88 4.11
C ILE A 107 1.48 8.84 4.81
N VAL A 108 1.47 7.60 4.31
CA VAL A 108 0.63 6.52 4.82
C VAL A 108 1.45 5.68 5.80
N PRO A 109 1.09 5.60 7.09
CA PRO A 109 1.90 4.87 8.07
C PRO A 109 2.09 3.37 7.75
N LEU A 110 1.24 2.80 6.90
CA LEU A 110 1.30 1.43 6.38
C LEU A 110 1.30 1.45 4.85
N PRO A 111 2.45 1.69 4.19
CA PRO A 111 2.52 1.67 2.74
C PRO A 111 2.47 0.20 2.26
N LEU A 112 1.32 -0.23 1.73
CA LEU A 112 1.22 -1.54 1.08
C LEU A 112 1.72 -1.54 -0.36
N ASP A 113 1.79 -0.36 -0.98
CA ASP A 113 2.26 -0.18 -2.36
C ASP A 113 3.68 0.37 -2.35
N LEU A 114 4.60 -0.31 -3.03
CA LEU A 114 5.99 0.09 -3.15
C LEU A 114 6.13 1.48 -3.80
N SER A 115 5.20 1.87 -4.68
CA SER A 115 5.18 3.17 -5.35
C SER A 115 5.04 4.31 -4.34
N VAL A 116 4.25 4.12 -3.29
CA VAL A 116 4.10 5.10 -2.20
C VAL A 116 5.42 5.27 -1.45
N LEU A 117 6.10 4.16 -1.16
CA LEU A 117 7.41 4.19 -0.50
C LEU A 117 8.47 4.83 -1.40
N ALA A 118 8.50 4.51 -2.69
CA ALA A 118 9.47 5.00 -3.66
C ALA A 118 9.42 6.53 -3.87
N ARG A 119 8.26 7.15 -3.66
CA ARG A 119 8.09 8.62 -3.74
C ARG A 119 8.74 9.37 -2.58
N GLN A 120 8.98 8.70 -1.46
CA GLN A 120 9.35 9.33 -0.18
C GLN A 120 10.64 8.77 0.42
N ALA A 121 11.24 7.76 -0.21
CA ALA A 121 12.42 7.07 0.29
C ALA A 121 13.36 6.67 -0.85
N MET A 122 14.65 6.58 -0.53
CA MET A 122 15.61 5.95 -1.44
C MET A 122 15.51 4.43 -1.30
N LEU A 123 15.40 3.74 -2.42
CA LEU A 123 15.23 2.28 -2.49
C LEU A 123 16.44 1.64 -3.15
N LYS A 124 16.95 0.57 -2.54
CA LYS A 124 18.05 -0.24 -3.08
C LYS A 124 17.69 -1.72 -3.01
N VAL A 125 17.60 -2.39 -4.15
CA VAL A 125 17.40 -3.84 -4.18
C VAL A 125 18.68 -4.51 -3.68
N VAL A 126 18.55 -5.39 -2.68
CA VAL A 126 19.69 -6.09 -2.07
C VAL A 126 19.62 -7.61 -2.25
N GLY A 127 18.47 -8.15 -2.64
CA GLY A 127 18.33 -9.59 -2.88
C GLY A 127 16.88 -10.04 -3.10
N ALA A 128 16.63 -11.31 -2.80
CA ALA A 128 15.32 -11.94 -2.83
C ALA A 128 15.06 -12.71 -1.53
N SER A 129 13.79 -12.87 -1.18
CA SER A 129 13.33 -13.60 0.00
C SER A 129 11.92 -14.16 -0.23
N PHE A 130 11.34 -14.75 0.82
CA PHE A 130 9.98 -15.24 0.84
C PHE A 130 9.27 -14.76 2.10
N VAL A 131 8.01 -14.34 1.95
CA VAL A 131 7.12 -14.00 3.07
C VAL A 131 5.86 -14.84 2.94
N ARG A 132 5.60 -15.70 3.93
CA ARG A 132 4.41 -16.58 3.96
C ARG A 132 4.19 -17.40 2.69
N GLY A 133 5.27 -17.81 2.02
CA GLY A 133 5.23 -18.60 0.77
C GLY A 133 5.18 -17.76 -0.51
N HIS A 134 5.09 -16.43 -0.41
CA HIS A 134 5.16 -15.54 -1.57
C HIS A 134 6.61 -15.09 -1.83
N PRO A 135 7.13 -15.25 -3.06
CA PRO A 135 8.44 -14.72 -3.42
C PRO A 135 8.40 -13.19 -3.42
N CYS A 136 9.47 -12.56 -2.93
CA CYS A 136 9.59 -11.12 -2.92
C CYS A 136 11.04 -10.65 -3.11
N ARG A 137 11.19 -9.45 -3.66
CA ARG A 137 12.46 -8.74 -3.75
C ARG A 137 12.72 -8.08 -2.42
N LEU A 138 13.91 -8.32 -1.88
CA LEU A 138 14.37 -7.69 -0.66
C LEU A 138 15.01 -6.34 -1.01
N ILE A 139 14.46 -5.27 -0.44
CA ILE A 139 14.80 -3.89 -0.76
C ILE A 139 15.14 -3.16 0.54
N GLU A 140 16.32 -2.55 0.59
CA GLU A 140 16.69 -1.61 1.63
C GLU A 140 16.06 -0.25 1.33
N PHE A 141 15.40 0.37 2.31
CA PHE A 141 14.84 1.71 2.20
C PHE A 141 15.47 2.66 3.21
N SER A 142 15.56 3.94 2.85
CA SER A 142 16.00 5.01 3.75
C SER A 142 15.28 6.33 3.47
N GLY A 143 14.97 7.08 4.54
CA GLY A 143 14.32 8.39 4.46
C GLY A 143 12.80 8.37 4.67
N TYR A 144 12.16 7.20 4.61
CA TYR A 144 10.72 7.09 4.86
C TYR A 144 10.38 7.44 6.30
N LEU A 145 9.63 8.52 6.54
CA LEU A 145 9.32 9.00 7.89
C LEU A 145 10.56 9.17 8.79
N ASN A 146 11.69 9.58 8.21
CA ASN A 146 13.00 9.66 8.88
C ASN A 146 13.51 8.31 9.42
N GLN A 147 13.08 7.20 8.81
CA GLN A 147 13.48 5.85 9.16
C GLN A 147 14.18 5.15 7.99
N SER A 148 14.89 4.08 8.32
CA SER A 148 15.48 3.14 7.36
C SER A 148 15.17 1.72 7.79
N GLY A 149 15.31 0.78 6.86
CA GLY A 149 15.04 -0.62 7.12
C GLY A 149 14.96 -1.45 5.85
N MET A 150 14.25 -2.57 5.95
CA MET A 150 14.06 -3.52 4.87
C MET A 150 12.57 -3.64 4.53
N VAL A 151 12.26 -3.74 3.25
CA VAL A 151 10.95 -4.21 2.76
C VAL A 151 11.13 -5.42 1.89
N CYS A 152 10.16 -6.33 1.93
CA CYS A 152 10.02 -7.39 0.94
C CYS A 152 8.80 -7.09 0.07
N ALA A 153 9.02 -6.82 -1.21
CA ALA A 153 7.96 -6.47 -2.15
C ALA A 153 7.77 -7.55 -3.23
N SER A 154 6.53 -7.87 -3.55
CA SER A 154 6.19 -8.82 -4.61
C SER A 154 6.57 -8.30 -6.01
N SER A 155 6.37 -9.14 -7.04
CA SER A 155 6.47 -8.74 -8.45
C SER A 155 5.44 -7.65 -8.80
N ASP A 156 4.28 -7.68 -8.15
CA ASP A 156 3.19 -6.71 -8.35
C ASP A 156 3.40 -5.41 -7.54
N ASN A 157 4.60 -5.20 -7.02
CA ASN A 157 4.98 -4.04 -6.21
C ASN A 157 4.16 -3.90 -4.90
N ILE A 158 3.61 -4.99 -4.38
CA ILE A 158 2.95 -5.01 -3.07
C ILE A 158 3.98 -5.31 -1.99
N ILE A 159 4.09 -4.46 -0.97
CA ILE A 159 4.96 -4.68 0.18
C ILE A 159 4.31 -5.76 1.06
N LEU A 160 4.97 -6.92 1.13
CA LEU A 160 4.52 -8.07 1.92
C LEU A 160 5.01 -8.00 3.37
N GLN A 161 6.16 -7.38 3.62
CA GLN A 161 6.70 -7.20 4.95
C GLN A 161 7.57 -5.94 4.98
N MET A 162 7.51 -5.19 6.09
CA MET A 162 8.37 -4.04 6.34
C MET A 162 8.97 -4.14 7.74
N THR A 163 10.28 -3.99 7.84
CA THR A 163 11.03 -4.04 9.10
C THR A 163 11.89 -2.80 9.22
N GLN A 164 11.78 -2.11 10.36
CA GLN A 164 12.63 -0.95 10.66
C GLN A 164 14.01 -1.42 11.12
N LYS A 165 15.06 -0.67 10.75
CA LYS A 165 16.41 -0.89 11.25
C LYS A 165 16.42 -0.86 12.79
N GLY A 166 17.07 -1.86 13.39
CA GLY A 166 17.13 -2.01 14.84
C GLY A 166 15.95 -2.73 15.48
N ARG A 167 14.87 -3.01 14.74
CA ARG A 167 13.79 -3.89 15.20
C ARG A 167 14.07 -5.33 14.80
N ARG A 168 13.72 -6.26 15.69
CA ARG A 168 13.70 -7.71 15.40
C ARG A 168 12.41 -8.12 14.69
N ASP A 169 11.29 -7.55 15.11
CA ASP A 169 9.98 -7.81 14.53
C ASP A 169 9.64 -6.82 13.42
N ALA A 170 8.91 -7.30 12.41
CA ALA A 170 8.37 -6.47 11.35
C ALA A 170 7.40 -5.41 11.91
N LEU A 171 7.42 -4.21 11.32
CA LEU A 171 6.40 -3.18 11.52
C LEU A 171 5.05 -3.70 11.06
N PHE A 172 5.03 -4.35 9.90
CA PHE A 172 3.89 -5.10 9.44
C PHE A 172 4.30 -6.27 8.53
N GLU A 173 3.42 -7.26 8.47
CA GLU A 173 3.54 -8.43 7.61
C GLU A 173 2.15 -8.81 7.06
N VAL A 174 2.08 -9.00 5.76
CA VAL A 174 0.89 -9.50 5.05
C VAL A 174 0.79 -11.00 5.28
N VAL A 175 -0.30 -11.41 5.93
CA VAL A 175 -0.60 -12.79 6.32
C VAL A 175 -1.42 -13.50 5.24
N ASP A 176 -2.28 -12.75 4.56
CA ASP A 176 -3.15 -13.19 3.48
C ASP A 176 -3.28 -12.06 2.46
N LEU A 177 -3.26 -12.39 1.18
CA LEU A 177 -3.32 -11.45 0.06
C LEU A 177 -4.16 -12.04 -1.07
N SER A 178 -5.15 -11.27 -1.50
CA SER A 178 -5.96 -11.58 -2.67
C SER A 178 -6.02 -10.38 -3.60
N MET A 179 -5.50 -10.54 -4.82
CA MET A 179 -5.59 -9.56 -5.89
C MET A 179 -6.90 -9.80 -6.64
N SER A 180 -7.96 -9.10 -6.22
CA SER A 180 -9.30 -9.27 -6.81
C SER A 180 -10.09 -7.98 -6.72
N ARG A 181 -10.99 -7.79 -7.70
CA ARG A 181 -11.91 -6.65 -7.72
C ARG A 181 -12.72 -6.61 -6.43
N GLN A 182 -12.75 -5.46 -5.79
CA GLN A 182 -13.48 -5.27 -4.54
C GLN A 182 -14.94 -4.87 -4.79
N ASP A 183 -15.85 -5.35 -3.94
CA ASP A 183 -17.26 -4.95 -3.98
C ASP A 183 -17.39 -3.47 -3.53
N PRO A 184 -18.01 -2.58 -4.34
CA PRO A 184 -18.18 -1.17 -4.01
C PRO A 184 -18.87 -0.91 -2.67
N LYS A 185 -19.67 -1.85 -2.15
CA LYS A 185 -20.35 -1.68 -0.86
C LYS A 185 -19.37 -1.56 0.31
N TRP A 186 -18.16 -2.10 0.19
CA TRP A 186 -17.14 -2.00 1.23
C TRP A 186 -16.69 -0.56 1.47
N PHE A 187 -16.75 0.29 0.45
CA PHE A 187 -16.26 1.67 0.49
C PHE A 187 -17.38 2.70 0.69
N ARG A 188 -18.54 2.27 1.19
CA ARG A 188 -19.68 3.13 1.50
C ARG A 188 -20.05 3.00 2.98
N THR A 189 -20.57 4.07 3.55
CA THR A 189 -21.20 4.03 4.87
C THR A 189 -22.43 3.12 4.81
N PRO A 190 -22.53 2.10 5.68
CA PRO A 190 -23.73 1.27 5.75
C PRO A 190 -24.97 2.10 6.16
N PRO A 191 -26.17 1.75 5.69
CA PRO A 191 -27.38 2.57 5.86
C PRO A 191 -27.87 2.66 7.31
N ASP A 192 -27.44 1.75 8.17
CA ASP A 192 -27.75 1.67 9.60
C ASP A 192 -26.87 2.55 10.49
N TYR A 193 -25.92 3.29 9.89
CA TYR A 193 -25.04 4.21 10.61
C TYR A 193 -25.63 5.62 10.65
N GLN A 194 -25.57 6.24 11.83
CA GLN A 194 -25.82 7.66 11.99
C GLN A 194 -24.61 8.44 11.48
N VAL A 195 -24.81 9.33 10.53
CA VAL A 195 -23.72 10.10 9.90
C VAL A 195 -23.60 11.47 10.54
N ALA A 196 -22.40 11.81 11.01
CA ALA A 196 -22.06 13.16 11.46
C ALA A 196 -20.83 13.65 10.70
N VAL A 197 -20.95 14.83 10.08
CA VAL A 197 -19.82 15.50 9.42
C VAL A 197 -19.07 16.31 10.47
N VAL A 198 -17.76 16.11 10.57
CA VAL A 198 -16.92 16.80 11.55
C VAL A 198 -16.06 17.83 10.81
N PRO A 199 -16.31 19.13 11.02
CA PRO A 199 -15.48 20.18 10.44
C PRO A 199 -14.07 20.13 11.04
N GLY A 200 -13.05 20.13 10.19
CA GLY A 200 -11.73 20.72 10.52
C GLY A 200 -10.78 20.03 11.50
N ILE A 201 -10.97 18.76 11.89
CA ILE A 201 -10.01 18.07 12.81
C ILE A 201 -8.98 17.17 12.06
N GLY A 202 -8.84 17.33 10.75
CA GLY A 202 -8.07 16.42 9.90
C GLY A 202 -7.00 17.10 9.05
N GLY A 203 -6.00 17.76 9.66
CA GLY A 203 -4.64 18.00 9.12
C GLY A 203 -4.41 18.62 7.72
N ALA A 204 -5.44 18.86 6.92
CA ALA A 204 -5.39 19.48 5.61
C ALA A 204 -6.01 20.88 5.71
N SER A 205 -5.32 21.78 6.40
CA SER A 205 -5.57 23.21 6.30
C SER A 205 -4.94 23.71 5.00
N GLY A 206 -5.69 23.56 3.90
CA GLY A 206 -5.29 24.04 2.58
C GLY A 206 -6.35 23.66 1.56
N GLU A 207 -7.11 24.66 1.11
CA GLU A 207 -8.25 24.57 0.17
C GLU A 207 -9.55 24.02 0.76
N ALA A 208 -10.23 24.89 1.51
CA ALA A 208 -11.67 24.79 1.73
C ALA A 208 -12.41 24.99 0.40
N GLY A 209 -12.50 23.94 -0.42
CA GLY A 209 -13.62 23.79 -1.34
C GLY A 209 -14.85 23.46 -0.50
N ALA A 210 -15.90 24.26 -0.63
CA ALA A 210 -17.16 24.08 0.10
C ALA A 210 -17.62 22.62 0.01
N ILE A 211 -17.68 21.94 1.16
CA ILE A 211 -18.34 20.65 1.26
C ILE A 211 -19.83 20.94 1.08
N GLU A 212 -20.37 20.67 -0.11
CA GLU A 212 -21.80 20.76 -0.35
C GLU A 212 -22.49 19.69 0.51
N GLN A 213 -23.15 20.18 1.55
CA GLN A 213 -23.87 19.36 2.52
C GLN A 213 -25.06 18.71 1.79
N PRO A 214 -25.25 17.38 1.83
CA PRO A 214 -26.45 16.77 1.27
C PRO A 214 -27.67 17.29 2.05
N GLN A 215 -28.43 18.17 1.42
CA GLN A 215 -29.62 18.74 2.02
C GLN A 215 -30.73 17.67 2.03
N PRO A 216 -31.31 17.33 3.19
CA PRO A 216 -32.42 16.37 3.24
C PRO A 216 -33.62 16.91 2.44
N PRO A 217 -34.44 16.04 1.80
CA PRO A 217 -35.53 16.47 0.94
C PRO A 217 -36.52 17.41 1.65
N GLY A 218 -36.56 18.64 1.14
CA GLY A 218 -37.50 19.76 1.33
C GLY A 218 -38.63 19.64 2.35
N ALA A 219 -38.49 20.34 3.48
CA ALA A 219 -39.62 20.99 4.12
C ALA A 219 -39.86 22.35 3.44
N GLN A 220 -40.92 22.46 2.64
CA GLN A 220 -41.35 23.74 2.08
C GLN A 220 -41.81 24.67 3.21
N VAL A 221 -41.00 25.65 3.57
CA VAL A 221 -41.44 26.75 4.43
C VAL A 221 -42.15 27.77 3.55
N LYS A 222 -43.47 27.88 3.75
CA LYS A 222 -44.36 28.86 3.12
C LYS A 222 -43.89 30.29 3.43
N PRO A 223 -43.79 31.20 2.45
CA PRO A 223 -43.35 32.57 2.72
C PRO A 223 -44.41 33.35 3.51
N PRO A 224 -44.00 34.27 4.41
CA PRO A 224 -44.93 35.08 5.18
C PRO A 224 -45.62 36.11 4.28
N SER A 225 -46.93 36.27 4.48
CA SER A 225 -47.78 37.26 3.82
C SER A 225 -47.31 38.66 4.16
N ALA A 226 -46.97 39.46 3.14
CA ALA A 226 -46.77 40.90 3.29
C ALA A 226 -48.10 41.56 3.73
N ARG A 227 -48.01 42.47 4.70
CA ARG A 227 -49.00 43.51 5.00
C ARG A 227 -48.37 44.84 4.69
#